data_AF-A0A875S4A7-F1
#
_entry.id   AF-A0A875S4A7-F1
#
_cell.length_a   1.000
_cell.length_b   1.000
_cell.length_c   1.000
_cell.angle_alpha   90.00
_cell.angle_beta   90.00
_cell.angle_gamma   90.00
#
_symmetry.space_group_name_H-M   'P 1'
#
loop_
_entity.id
_entity.type
_entity.pdbx_description
1 polymer ?
#
loop_
_entity_poly.entity_id
_entity_poly.type
_entity_poly.pdbx_seq_one_letter_code
_entity_poly.pdbx_strand_id
1 'polypeptide(L)'
;MTSLLERTSIGPNTYTFRSLEQLLKPYEGKSLLTPREANTLNFHIVENLMVENCDRDTLKILARYLSKKGLDDLVEERVTNHYCGYPLCRFHDPKQIKEMQINKLVAKLKMPRYYLSKFCCKRHYQATEFYKKQLSADVLFMRTNINQPFFQSDTYENSIVLLEEYFEAKKNKGSINLNTPAMNELMELMEKMQIEDDEGDDGVKGANETNGTNGAHEVADMDKSMSDISIVEKEGPQESSRNYAGSVGYQ
;
A
#
# COMPACT_ATOMS: atom_id res chain seq x y z
N MET A 1 1.13 -21.48 -6.58
CA MET A 1 2.07 -20.96 -5.57
C MET A 1 3.52 -20.81 -6.07
N THR A 2 3.88 -21.40 -7.22
CA THR A 2 5.23 -21.35 -7.81
C THR A 2 5.65 -19.99 -8.40
N SER A 3 4.72 -19.08 -8.68
CA SER A 3 5.00 -17.83 -9.41
C SER A 3 5.39 -16.62 -8.55
N LEU A 4 5.42 -16.73 -7.21
CA LEU A 4 5.67 -15.57 -6.33
C LEU A 4 7.17 -15.30 -6.12
N LEU A 5 7.95 -16.35 -5.83
CA LEU A 5 9.40 -16.26 -5.67
C LEU A 5 10.11 -15.88 -6.98
N GLU A 6 9.59 -16.33 -8.13
CA GLU A 6 10.10 -15.91 -9.43
C GLU A 6 9.84 -14.43 -9.71
N ARG A 7 8.77 -13.84 -9.17
CA ARG A 7 8.42 -12.43 -9.43
C ARG A 7 9.13 -11.45 -8.50
N THR A 8 9.76 -11.94 -7.44
CA THR A 8 10.57 -11.16 -6.50
C THR A 8 12.05 -11.55 -6.50
N SER A 9 12.49 -12.36 -7.49
CA SER A 9 13.88 -12.76 -7.61
C SER A 9 14.74 -11.59 -8.09
N ILE A 10 15.97 -11.50 -7.57
CA ILE A 10 16.98 -10.53 -8.01
C ILE A 10 17.24 -10.73 -9.50
N GLY A 11 16.95 -9.71 -10.30
CA GLY A 11 17.22 -9.65 -11.73
C GLY A 11 18.44 -8.78 -12.04
N PRO A 12 18.84 -8.66 -13.31
CA PRO A 12 19.98 -7.83 -13.72
C PRO A 12 19.76 -6.33 -13.45
N ASN A 13 18.50 -5.86 -13.47
CA ASN A 13 18.13 -4.46 -13.24
C ASN A 13 17.45 -4.28 -11.87
N THR A 14 17.95 -4.99 -10.85
CA THR A 14 17.45 -4.82 -9.49
C THR A 14 18.21 -3.69 -8.81
N TYR A 15 17.49 -2.72 -8.27
CA TYR A 15 18.03 -1.65 -7.45
C TYR A 15 18.58 -2.24 -6.15
N THR A 16 19.90 -2.20 -6.01
CA THR A 16 20.62 -2.81 -4.88
C THR A 16 21.10 -1.77 -3.87
N PHE A 17 21.52 -2.26 -2.70
CA PHE A 17 22.13 -1.44 -1.67
C PHE A 17 23.30 -0.59 -2.19
N ARG A 18 24.11 -1.13 -3.10
CA ARG A 18 25.23 -0.39 -3.70
C ARG A 18 24.77 0.83 -4.50
N SER A 19 23.66 0.71 -5.23
CA SER A 19 23.08 1.83 -5.98
C SER A 19 22.49 2.88 -5.02
N LEU A 20 21.85 2.43 -3.93
CA LEU A 20 21.36 3.31 -2.88
C LEU A 20 22.50 4.05 -2.16
N GLU A 21 23.59 3.36 -1.84
CA GLU A 21 24.76 3.96 -1.22
C GLU A 21 25.33 5.08 -2.08
N GLN A 22 25.42 4.89 -3.41
CA GLN A 22 25.86 5.93 -4.34
C GLN A 22 24.94 7.16 -4.32
N LEU A 23 23.63 6.95 -4.23
CA LEU A 23 22.65 8.03 -4.09
C LEU A 23 22.79 8.77 -2.76
N LEU A 24 23.22 8.08 -1.70
CA LEU A 24 23.34 8.64 -0.35
C LEU A 24 24.67 9.36 -0.09
N LYS A 25 25.73 9.10 -0.87
CA LYS A 25 27.06 9.75 -0.73
C LYS A 25 27.03 11.28 -0.54
N PRO A 26 26.22 12.07 -1.28
CA PRO A 26 26.19 13.53 -1.11
C PRO A 26 25.66 13.99 0.26
N TYR A 27 25.01 13.09 1.00
CA TYR A 27 24.40 13.34 2.30
C TYR A 27 25.17 12.67 3.43
N GLU A 28 26.29 12.00 3.12
CA GLU A 28 27.13 11.33 4.10
C GLU A 28 27.66 12.34 5.14
N GLY A 29 27.56 11.98 6.42
CA GLY A 29 27.96 12.84 7.54
C GLY A 29 26.93 13.89 7.98
N LYS A 30 25.81 14.07 7.27
CA LYS A 30 24.73 14.96 7.72
C LYS A 30 23.79 14.23 8.68
N SER A 31 23.64 14.75 9.89
CA SER A 31 22.70 14.21 10.89
C SER A 31 21.24 14.54 10.57
N LEU A 32 21.01 15.61 9.81
CA LEU A 32 19.70 16.12 9.39
C LEU A 32 19.77 16.56 7.92
N LEU A 33 18.69 16.32 7.19
CA LEU A 33 18.52 16.79 5.83
C LEU A 33 17.71 18.08 5.82
N THR A 34 18.07 19.02 4.95
CA THR A 34 17.19 20.16 4.66
C THR A 34 15.95 19.68 3.91
N PRO A 35 14.82 20.41 3.93
CA PRO A 35 13.62 20.04 3.17
C PRO A 35 13.90 19.84 1.68
N ARG A 36 14.80 20.65 1.10
CA ARG A 36 15.20 20.52 -0.30
C ARG A 36 15.92 19.20 -0.56
N GLU A 37 16.91 18.86 0.25
CA GLU A 37 17.67 17.62 0.12
C GLU A 37 16.81 16.39 0.35
N ALA A 38 15.94 16.43 1.35
CA ALA A 38 14.98 15.36 1.63
C ALA A 38 14.04 15.11 0.45
N ASN A 39 13.51 16.18 -0.16
CA ASN A 39 12.66 16.06 -1.33
C ASN A 39 13.42 15.54 -2.56
N THR A 40 14.64 16.02 -2.79
CA THR A 40 15.51 15.54 -3.88
C THR A 40 15.85 14.05 -3.70
N LEU A 41 16.19 13.62 -2.48
CA LEU A 41 16.46 12.22 -2.19
C LEU A 41 15.22 11.35 -2.41
N ASN A 42 14.05 11.77 -1.91
CA ASN A 42 12.81 11.04 -2.13
C ASN A 42 12.45 10.93 -3.61
N PHE A 43 12.63 12.00 -4.38
CA PHE A 43 12.42 12.00 -5.83
C PHE A 43 13.30 10.95 -6.53
N HIS A 44 14.61 10.95 -6.25
CA HIS A 44 15.51 9.97 -6.87
C HIS A 44 15.23 8.53 -6.43
N ILE A 45 14.79 8.31 -5.20
CA ILE A 45 14.35 6.98 -4.76
C ILE A 45 13.15 6.51 -5.59
N VAL A 46 12.14 7.37 -5.75
CA VAL A 46 10.94 7.06 -6.54
C VAL A 46 11.30 6.83 -8.01
N GLU A 47 12.13 7.70 -8.59
CA GLU A 47 12.60 7.61 -9.98
C GLU A 47 13.30 6.28 -10.27
N ASN A 48 14.18 5.82 -9.39
CA ASN A 48 14.85 4.52 -9.60
C ASN A 48 13.85 3.35 -9.45
N LEU A 49 12.95 3.44 -8.47
CA LEU A 49 12.02 2.35 -8.13
C LEU A 49 10.70 2.38 -8.91
N MET A 50 10.44 3.35 -9.79
CA MET A 50 9.19 3.36 -10.57
C MET A 50 9.19 2.31 -11.69
N VAL A 51 10.37 1.91 -12.16
CA VAL A 51 10.57 0.89 -13.21
C VAL A 51 11.30 -0.33 -12.65
N GLU A 52 12.37 -0.12 -11.88
CA GLU A 52 13.19 -1.21 -11.34
C GLU A 52 12.56 -1.83 -10.09
N ASN A 53 12.84 -3.10 -9.81
CA ASN A 53 12.52 -3.72 -8.52
C ASN A 53 13.71 -3.59 -7.58
N CYS A 54 13.50 -3.68 -6.26
CA CYS A 54 14.59 -3.75 -5.28
C CYS A 54 14.72 -5.15 -4.67
N ASP A 55 15.85 -5.40 -4.01
CA ASP A 55 16.04 -6.56 -3.14
C ASP A 55 15.51 -6.29 -1.71
N ARG A 56 15.41 -7.36 -0.93
CA ARG A 56 14.79 -7.34 0.41
C ARG A 56 15.56 -6.45 1.38
N ASP A 57 16.89 -6.51 1.34
CA ASP A 57 17.75 -5.74 2.24
C ASP A 57 17.66 -4.25 1.89
N THR A 58 17.68 -3.92 0.61
CA THR A 58 17.45 -2.54 0.15
C THR A 58 16.08 -2.02 0.56
N LEU A 59 15.01 -2.82 0.45
CA LEU A 59 13.67 -2.40 0.88
C LEU A 59 13.61 -2.10 2.38
N LYS A 60 14.33 -2.86 3.22
CA LYS A 60 14.44 -2.57 4.66
C LYS A 60 15.16 -1.24 4.91
N ILE A 61 16.27 -0.99 4.22
CA ILE A 61 17.01 0.28 4.31
C ILE A 61 16.15 1.46 3.86
N LEU A 62 15.38 1.28 2.78
CA LEU A 62 14.48 2.31 2.27
C LEU A 62 13.41 2.73 3.29
N ALA A 63 13.07 1.90 4.29
CA ALA A 63 12.13 2.28 5.33
C ALA A 63 12.61 3.49 6.16
N ARG A 64 13.93 3.68 6.28
CA ARG A 64 14.53 4.87 6.91
C ARG A 64 14.25 6.15 6.12
N TYR A 65 14.16 6.04 4.80
CA TYR A 65 14.05 7.17 3.87
C TYR A 65 12.62 7.42 3.36
N LEU A 66 11.76 6.40 3.39
CA LEU A 66 10.38 6.48 2.94
C LEU A 66 9.42 6.82 4.09
N SER A 67 8.46 7.69 3.82
CA SER A 67 7.27 7.87 4.65
C SER A 67 6.11 7.06 4.10
N LYS A 68 5.04 6.92 4.89
CA LYS A 68 3.78 6.31 4.41
C LYS A 68 3.30 6.94 3.10
N LYS A 69 3.39 8.27 3.00
CA LYS A 69 3.07 9.00 1.78
C LYS A 69 4.07 8.74 0.66
N GLY A 70 5.38 8.73 0.95
CA GLY A 70 6.40 8.43 -0.07
C GLY A 70 6.23 7.05 -0.68
N LEU A 71 5.80 6.05 0.10
CA LEU A 71 5.46 4.74 -0.42
C LEU A 71 4.20 4.75 -1.29
N ASP A 72 3.16 5.51 -0.91
CA ASP A 72 1.97 5.67 -1.74
C ASP A 72 2.30 6.30 -3.10
N ASP A 73 3.11 7.36 -3.08
CA ASP A 73 3.58 8.03 -4.30
C ASP A 73 4.39 7.05 -5.18
N LEU A 74 5.28 6.24 -4.59
CA LEU A 74 6.00 5.19 -5.31
C LEU A 74 5.06 4.14 -5.93
N VAL A 75 4.04 3.69 -5.19
CA VAL A 75 3.06 2.73 -5.70
C VAL A 75 2.32 3.34 -6.89
N GLU A 76 1.92 4.60 -6.81
CA GLU A 76 1.24 5.31 -7.90
C GLU A 76 2.13 5.41 -9.14
N GLU A 77 3.39 5.84 -9.00
CA GLU A 77 4.33 5.95 -10.13
C GLU A 77 4.62 4.59 -10.78
N ARG A 78 4.73 3.51 -9.98
CA ARG A 78 4.88 2.15 -10.51
C ARG A 78 3.65 1.73 -11.32
N VAL A 79 2.45 2.02 -10.83
CA VAL A 79 1.20 1.70 -11.51
C VAL A 79 1.02 2.50 -12.79
N THR A 80 1.42 3.78 -12.79
CA THR A 80 1.50 4.63 -13.98
C THR A 80 2.40 4.00 -15.05
N ASN A 81 3.52 3.41 -14.64
CA ASN A 81 4.43 2.67 -15.51
C ASN A 81 4.03 1.20 -15.74
N HIS A 82 2.82 0.79 -15.35
CA HIS A 82 2.29 -0.57 -15.51
C HIS A 82 3.02 -1.69 -14.77
N TYR A 83 3.78 -1.33 -13.73
CA TYR A 83 4.43 -2.26 -12.81
C TYR A 83 3.58 -2.52 -11.58
N CYS A 84 3.63 -3.74 -11.06
CA CYS A 84 3.04 -4.07 -9.77
C CYS A 84 3.57 -3.12 -8.69
N GLY A 85 2.67 -2.53 -7.90
CA GLY A 85 3.01 -1.53 -6.87
C GLY A 85 3.89 -2.02 -5.74
N TYR A 86 4.08 -3.33 -5.57
CA TYR A 86 5.01 -3.87 -4.58
C TYR A 86 6.47 -3.72 -5.06
N PRO A 87 7.36 -3.00 -4.35
CA PRO A 87 8.71 -2.67 -4.84
C PRO A 87 9.64 -3.87 -5.10
N LEU A 88 9.40 -5.02 -4.46
CA LEU A 88 10.16 -6.25 -4.77
C LEU A 88 9.69 -6.93 -6.06
N CYS A 89 8.50 -6.60 -6.56
CA CYS A 89 7.89 -7.31 -7.68
C CYS A 89 8.31 -6.72 -9.03
N ARG A 90 8.81 -7.55 -9.93
CA ARG A 90 9.13 -7.17 -11.33
C ARG A 90 7.99 -7.35 -12.32
N PHE A 91 6.79 -7.71 -11.85
CA PHE A 91 5.66 -7.97 -12.74
C PHE A 91 5.22 -6.67 -13.42
N HIS A 92 5.13 -6.71 -14.75
CA HIS A 92 4.71 -5.62 -15.60
C HIS A 92 3.63 -6.13 -16.56
N ASP A 93 2.46 -5.49 -16.54
CA ASP A 93 1.36 -5.80 -17.45
C ASP A 93 0.45 -4.58 -17.62
N PRO A 94 0.52 -3.86 -18.75
CA PRO A 94 -0.31 -2.70 -19.03
C PRO A 94 -1.82 -2.98 -19.10
N LYS A 95 -2.22 -4.24 -19.30
CA LYS A 95 -3.65 -4.61 -19.37
C LYS A 95 -4.24 -4.77 -17.98
N GLN A 96 -3.47 -5.38 -17.07
CA GLN A 96 -3.89 -5.64 -15.70
C GLN A 96 -3.62 -4.44 -14.78
N ILE A 97 -2.41 -3.89 -14.83
CA ILE A 97 -1.96 -2.80 -13.96
C ILE A 97 -2.14 -1.48 -14.69
N LYS A 98 -3.17 -0.75 -14.28
CA LYS A 98 -3.49 0.56 -14.83
C LYS A 98 -4.28 1.35 -13.82
N GLU A 99 -4.09 2.67 -13.84
CA GLU A 99 -4.92 3.55 -13.04
C GLU A 99 -6.38 3.38 -13.44
N MET A 100 -7.18 2.95 -12.49
CA MET A 100 -8.60 2.75 -12.71
C MET A 100 -9.24 4.14 -12.60
N GLN A 101 -9.87 4.61 -13.69
CA GLN A 101 -10.61 5.88 -13.72
C GLN A 101 -11.91 5.75 -12.92
N ILE A 102 -11.78 5.58 -11.61
CA ILE A 102 -12.87 5.54 -10.66
C ILE A 102 -12.98 6.92 -10.04
N ASN A 103 -14.20 7.41 -9.86
CA ASN A 103 -14.45 8.60 -9.05
C ASN A 103 -13.81 8.43 -7.65
N LYS A 104 -13.05 9.43 -7.17
CA LYS A 104 -12.28 9.35 -5.91
C LYS A 104 -13.13 8.93 -4.70
N LEU A 105 -14.43 9.23 -4.72
CA LEU A 105 -15.38 8.81 -3.69
C LEU A 105 -15.62 7.30 -3.68
N VAL A 106 -15.71 6.67 -4.85
CA VAL A 106 -15.91 5.22 -4.99
C VAL A 106 -14.61 4.47 -4.74
N ALA A 107 -13.45 5.06 -5.05
CA ALA A 107 -12.15 4.49 -4.69
C ALA A 107 -11.95 4.35 -3.16
N LYS A 108 -12.57 5.24 -2.36
CA LYS A 108 -12.53 5.15 -0.89
C LYS A 108 -13.34 4.00 -0.31
N LEU A 109 -14.31 3.47 -1.06
CA LEU A 109 -15.19 2.38 -0.61
C LEU A 109 -14.51 1.01 -0.59
N LYS A 110 -13.21 0.92 -0.95
CA LYS A 110 -12.39 -0.32 -0.93
C LYS A 110 -13.14 -1.55 -1.46
N MET A 111 -13.69 -1.41 -2.67
CA MET A 111 -14.45 -2.48 -3.32
C MET A 111 -13.65 -3.80 -3.39
N PRO A 112 -14.32 -4.96 -3.33
CA PRO A 112 -13.69 -6.24 -3.60
C PRO A 112 -12.88 -6.17 -4.90
N ARG A 113 -11.64 -6.69 -4.88
CA ARG A 113 -10.69 -6.67 -6.02
C ARG A 113 -10.11 -5.30 -6.41
N TYR A 114 -10.32 -4.23 -5.65
CA TYR A 114 -9.68 -2.91 -5.88
C TYR A 114 -8.15 -3.02 -6.09
N TYR A 115 -7.50 -3.92 -5.34
CA TYR A 115 -6.06 -4.11 -5.41
C TYR A 115 -5.54 -4.62 -6.77
N LEU A 116 -6.38 -5.25 -7.62
CA LEU A 116 -5.93 -5.82 -8.89
C LEU A 116 -5.46 -4.76 -9.91
N SER A 117 -5.97 -3.53 -9.78
CA SER A 117 -5.54 -2.41 -10.60
C SER A 117 -4.13 -1.93 -10.29
N LYS A 118 -3.67 -2.16 -9.05
CA LYS A 118 -2.37 -1.67 -8.54
C LYS A 118 -1.35 -2.79 -8.33
N PHE A 119 -1.80 -4.02 -8.10
CA PHE A 119 -0.97 -5.15 -7.71
C PHE A 119 -1.30 -6.40 -8.52
N CYS A 120 -0.28 -7.21 -8.78
CA CYS A 120 -0.46 -8.43 -9.57
C CYS A 120 -1.21 -9.54 -8.81
N CYS A 121 -1.25 -9.49 -7.47
CA CYS A 121 -1.95 -10.45 -6.63
C CYS A 121 -2.27 -9.89 -5.23
N LYS A 122 -3.19 -10.55 -4.51
CA LYS A 122 -3.61 -10.18 -3.14
C LYS A 122 -2.44 -10.18 -2.15
N ARG A 123 -1.48 -11.10 -2.31
CA ARG A 123 -0.32 -11.20 -1.41
C ARG A 123 0.61 -9.99 -1.50
N HIS A 124 0.85 -9.46 -2.71
CA HIS A 124 1.67 -8.25 -2.87
C HIS A 124 0.96 -7.01 -2.35
N TYR A 125 -0.36 -6.94 -2.50
CA TYR A 125 -1.15 -5.91 -1.84
C TYR A 125 -1.00 -5.97 -0.31
N GLN A 126 -1.18 -7.15 0.29
CA GLN A 126 -0.99 -7.36 1.72
C GLN A 126 0.45 -7.06 2.17
N ALA A 127 1.47 -7.44 1.38
CA ALA A 127 2.88 -7.17 1.68
C ALA A 127 3.18 -5.67 1.66
N THR A 128 2.67 -4.93 0.67
CA THR A 128 2.80 -3.47 0.62
C THR A 128 2.10 -2.80 1.79
N GLU A 129 0.85 -3.19 2.12
CA GLU A 129 0.13 -2.63 3.26
C GLU A 129 0.80 -2.96 4.60
N PHE A 130 1.35 -4.17 4.73
CA PHE A 130 2.12 -4.61 5.89
C PHE A 130 3.39 -3.78 6.08
N TYR A 131 4.14 -3.56 5.00
CA TYR A 131 5.33 -2.72 5.00
C TYR A 131 4.97 -1.25 5.30
N LYS A 132 3.92 -0.72 4.65
CA LYS A 132 3.43 0.66 4.84
C LYS A 132 3.11 0.99 6.28
N LYS A 133 2.50 0.06 7.01
CA LYS A 133 2.10 0.27 8.42
C LYS A 133 3.29 0.43 9.36
N GLN A 134 4.42 -0.18 9.02
CA GLN A 134 5.67 -0.08 9.78
C GLN A 134 6.47 1.19 9.46
N LEU A 135 6.16 1.89 8.36
CA LEU A 135 6.83 3.14 8.01
C LEU A 135 6.41 4.29 8.93
N SER A 136 7.34 5.21 9.17
CA SER A 136 7.05 6.47 9.85
C SER A 136 6.09 7.35 9.01
N ALA A 137 5.16 8.01 9.70
CA ALA A 137 4.29 9.02 9.10
C ALA A 137 5.00 10.37 8.92
N ASP A 138 6.12 10.56 9.63
CA ASP A 138 6.88 11.81 9.61
C ASP A 138 7.63 11.98 8.30
N VAL A 139 7.72 13.24 7.89
CA VAL A 139 8.49 13.68 6.72
C VAL A 139 9.99 13.48 6.95
N LEU A 140 10.70 13.18 5.87
CA LEU A 140 12.11 12.76 5.94
C LEU A 140 13.04 13.79 6.60
N PHE A 141 12.82 15.10 6.37
CA PHE A 141 13.67 16.14 6.95
C PHE A 141 13.54 16.27 8.49
N MET A 142 12.46 15.74 9.09
CA MET A 142 12.27 15.74 10.55
C MET A 142 12.96 14.56 11.23
N ARG A 143 13.44 13.57 10.47
CA ARG A 143 14.06 12.36 11.01
C ARG A 143 15.51 12.66 11.39
N THR A 144 15.82 12.56 12.68
CA THR A 144 17.19 12.62 13.20
C THR A 144 17.93 11.30 12.98
N ASN A 145 19.26 11.35 12.93
CA ASN A 145 20.14 10.16 12.89
C ASN A 145 20.11 9.37 11.55
N ILE A 146 19.93 10.07 10.43
CA ILE A 146 19.96 9.45 9.10
C ILE A 146 21.35 8.86 8.77
N ASN A 147 22.41 9.44 9.34
CA ASN A 147 23.81 9.06 9.16
C ASN A 147 24.26 7.83 9.97
N GLN A 148 23.36 7.16 10.70
CA GLN A 148 23.73 5.94 11.42
C GLN A 148 24.13 4.84 10.43
N PRO A 149 25.13 4.01 10.74
CA PRO A 149 25.47 2.85 9.92
C PRO A 149 24.27 1.90 9.76
N PHE A 150 24.22 1.21 8.61
CA PHE A 150 23.14 0.27 8.31
C PHE A 150 23.29 -1.04 9.09
N PHE A 151 22.17 -1.70 9.42
CA PHE A 151 22.09 -3.03 10.05
C PHE A 151 22.75 -3.19 11.44
N GLN A 152 22.92 -2.12 12.22
CA GLN A 152 23.28 -2.26 13.65
C GLN A 152 22.08 -2.61 14.51
N SER A 153 22.30 -3.16 15.71
CA SER A 153 21.24 -3.72 16.58
C SER A 153 20.05 -2.78 16.82
N ASP A 154 20.30 -1.47 16.87
CA ASP A 154 19.31 -0.46 17.25
C ASP A 154 18.79 0.35 16.04
N THR A 155 19.03 -0.13 14.81
CA THR A 155 18.67 0.64 13.60
C THR A 155 17.27 0.31 13.09
N TYR A 156 16.68 1.28 12.39
CA TYR A 156 15.35 1.18 11.79
C TYR A 156 15.18 -0.04 10.89
N GLU A 157 16.22 -0.48 10.18
CA GLU A 157 16.13 -1.60 9.24
C GLU A 157 15.86 -2.92 9.92
N ASN A 158 16.39 -3.10 11.14
CA ASN A 158 16.27 -4.33 11.90
C ASN A 158 14.90 -4.45 12.58
N SER A 159 14.19 -3.34 12.79
CA SER A 159 12.82 -3.36 13.30
C SER A 159 11.78 -3.63 12.22
N ILE A 160 12.13 -3.43 10.94
CA ILE A 160 11.23 -3.68 9.81
C ILE A 160 11.24 -5.16 9.44
N VAL A 161 10.04 -5.74 9.41
CA VAL A 161 9.84 -7.12 8.97
C VAL A 161 9.04 -7.14 7.68
N LEU A 162 9.50 -7.97 6.74
CA LEU A 162 8.79 -8.21 5.49
C LEU A 162 7.80 -9.36 5.66
N LEU A 163 6.70 -9.30 4.91
CA LEU A 163 5.62 -10.28 5.05
C LEU A 163 6.07 -11.70 4.63
N GLU A 164 6.95 -11.79 3.64
CA GLU A 164 7.53 -13.03 3.13
C GLU A 164 8.37 -13.71 4.20
N GLU A 165 9.20 -12.93 4.91
CA GLU A 165 10.02 -13.37 6.05
C GLU A 165 9.16 -13.96 7.15
N TYR A 166 8.04 -13.30 7.47
CA TYR A 166 7.08 -13.79 8.45
C TYR A 166 6.51 -15.16 8.06
N PHE A 167 6.08 -15.32 6.80
CA PHE A 167 5.55 -16.60 6.32
C PHE A 167 6.62 -17.70 6.27
N GLU A 168 7.84 -17.37 5.88
CA GLU A 168 8.98 -18.28 5.90
C GLU A 168 9.27 -18.75 7.34
N ALA A 169 9.26 -17.82 8.29
CA ALA A 169 9.49 -18.10 9.70
C ALA A 169 8.35 -18.96 10.31
N LYS A 170 7.09 -18.71 9.93
CA LYS A 170 5.92 -19.54 10.30
C LYS A 170 6.00 -20.94 9.70
N LYS A 171 6.54 -21.09 8.48
CA LYS A 171 6.75 -22.39 7.83
C LYS A 171 7.90 -23.16 8.48
N ASN A 172 8.93 -22.45 8.92
CA ASN A 172 10.14 -22.99 9.53
C ASN A 172 10.04 -23.11 11.06
N LYS A 173 8.84 -23.32 11.63
CA LYS A 173 8.52 -23.46 13.07
C LYS A 173 9.28 -24.61 13.78
N GLY A 174 10.59 -24.46 13.89
CA GLY A 174 11.52 -25.37 14.56
C GLY A 174 12.82 -24.72 15.04
N SER A 175 13.17 -23.49 14.62
CA SER A 175 14.49 -22.92 14.99
C SER A 175 14.57 -21.42 15.31
N ILE A 176 13.48 -20.63 15.21
CA ILE A 176 13.55 -19.19 15.49
C ILE A 176 12.45 -18.77 16.46
N ASN A 177 12.85 -18.12 17.56
CA ASN A 177 11.99 -17.57 18.61
C ASN A 177 11.23 -16.34 18.07
N LEU A 178 10.05 -16.57 17.47
CA LEU A 178 9.20 -15.54 16.84
C LEU A 178 8.23 -14.83 17.82
N ASN A 179 8.36 -15.07 19.12
CA ASN A 179 7.46 -14.49 20.12
C ASN A 179 7.92 -13.09 20.57
N THR A 180 8.19 -12.17 19.64
CA THR A 180 8.31 -10.75 20.01
C THR A 180 6.92 -10.10 20.04
N PRO A 181 6.57 -9.30 21.05
CA PRO A 181 5.27 -8.65 21.17
C PRO A 181 4.85 -7.85 19.93
N ALA A 182 5.81 -7.22 19.26
CA ALA A 182 5.61 -6.49 18.00
C ALA A 182 5.08 -7.40 16.86
N MET A 183 5.51 -8.65 16.80
CA MET A 183 5.02 -9.61 15.79
C MET A 183 3.59 -10.06 16.06
N ASN A 184 3.19 -10.12 17.33
CA ASN A 184 1.81 -10.45 17.71
C ASN A 184 0.85 -9.29 17.42
N GLU A 185 1.27 -8.05 17.66
CA GLU A 185 0.50 -6.86 17.27
C GLU A 185 0.35 -6.74 15.75
N LEU A 186 1.42 -7.04 15.01
CA LEU A 186 1.40 -7.14 13.54
C LEU A 186 0.46 -8.29 13.06
N MET A 187 0.40 -9.40 13.79
CA MET A 187 -0.49 -10.54 13.51
C MET A 187 -1.97 -10.16 13.66
N GLU A 188 -2.34 -9.51 14.77
CA GLU A 188 -3.71 -9.04 15.00
C GLU A 188 -4.15 -8.02 13.93
N LEU A 189 -3.21 -7.19 13.49
CA LEU A 189 -3.44 -6.18 12.46
C LEU A 189 -3.54 -6.78 11.04
N MET A 190 -2.95 -7.96 10.80
CA MET A 190 -3.14 -8.72 9.56
C MET A 190 -4.47 -9.48 9.54
N GLU A 191 -4.90 -10.07 10.67
CA GLU A 191 -6.20 -10.73 10.77
C GLU A 191 -7.34 -9.75 10.50
N LYS A 192 -7.24 -8.52 11.00
CA LYS A 192 -8.20 -7.43 10.69
C LYS A 192 -8.16 -6.95 9.22
N MET A 193 -7.16 -7.34 8.43
CA MET A 193 -7.04 -7.02 7.00
C MET A 193 -7.44 -8.18 6.07
N GLN A 194 -7.95 -9.29 6.61
CA GLN A 194 -8.55 -10.33 5.77
C GLN A 194 -9.78 -9.76 5.09
N ILE A 195 -9.59 -9.29 3.85
CA ILE A 195 -10.69 -9.07 2.91
C ILE A 195 -11.25 -10.47 2.64
N GLU A 196 -12.47 -10.73 3.10
CA GLU A 196 -13.24 -11.91 2.72
C GLU A 196 -13.33 -11.92 1.19
N ASP A 197 -12.80 -12.98 0.58
CA ASP A 197 -13.09 -13.24 -0.82
C ASP A 197 -14.49 -13.81 -0.84
N ASP A 198 -15.47 -13.02 -1.26
CA ASP A 198 -16.82 -13.52 -1.53
C ASP A 198 -16.67 -14.53 -2.68
N GLU A 199 -16.67 -15.82 -2.33
CA GLU A 199 -16.59 -16.94 -3.26
C GLU A 199 -17.89 -17.00 -4.07
N GLY A 200 -17.98 -16.14 -5.09
CA GLY A 200 -18.92 -16.31 -6.18
C GLY A 200 -18.56 -17.58 -6.97
N ASP A 201 -19.31 -18.64 -6.70
CA ASP A 201 -19.39 -19.87 -7.47
C ASP A 201 -19.56 -19.56 -8.98
N ASP A 202 -18.54 -19.87 -9.76
CA ASP A 202 -18.63 -20.00 -11.22
C ASP A 202 -17.92 -21.30 -11.62
N GLY A 203 -18.42 -22.42 -11.10
CA GLY A 203 -18.16 -23.76 -11.61
C GLY A 203 -18.95 -24.04 -12.88
N VAL A 204 -18.49 -23.56 -14.05
CA VAL A 204 -18.99 -24.04 -15.34
C VAL A 204 -18.56 -25.49 -15.57
N LYS A 205 -19.47 -26.44 -15.33
CA LYS A 205 -19.49 -27.77 -15.96
C LYS A 205 -20.92 -28.16 -16.32
N GLY A 206 -21.11 -28.51 -17.59
CA GLY A 206 -22.41 -28.79 -18.18
C GLY A 206 -23.08 -30.09 -17.75
N ALA A 207 -24.39 -30.10 -18.00
CA ALA A 207 -25.33 -31.22 -18.18
C ALA A 207 -25.38 -32.30 -17.06
N ASN A 208 -26.50 -32.39 -16.33
CA ASN A 208 -27.66 -33.19 -16.73
C ASN A 208 -28.85 -33.02 -15.74
N GLU A 209 -30.06 -33.29 -16.23
CA GLU A 209 -31.36 -33.14 -15.58
C GLU A 209 -31.58 -34.03 -14.34
N THR A 210 -32.29 -33.54 -13.31
CA THR A 210 -33.62 -34.02 -12.84
C THR A 210 -33.98 -33.59 -11.39
N ASN A 211 -35.22 -33.08 -11.25
CA ASN A 211 -36.18 -33.13 -10.13
C ASN A 211 -35.77 -32.92 -8.66
N GLY A 212 -36.52 -32.04 -7.98
CA GLY A 212 -36.77 -32.17 -6.54
C GLY A 212 -37.15 -30.87 -5.83
N THR A 213 -38.43 -30.68 -5.58
CA THR A 213 -39.08 -29.59 -4.82
C THR A 213 -38.78 -29.60 -3.31
N ASN A 214 -39.06 -28.44 -2.68
CA ASN A 214 -39.19 -28.12 -1.23
C ASN A 214 -37.94 -27.45 -0.63
N GLY A 215 -38.01 -26.35 0.12
CA GLY A 215 -39.15 -25.62 0.65
C GLY A 215 -38.68 -24.30 1.29
N ALA A 216 -39.62 -23.38 1.40
CA ALA A 216 -39.47 -22.05 1.98
C ALA A 216 -39.21 -22.13 3.50
N HIS A 217 -38.16 -21.46 3.96
CA HIS A 217 -38.09 -20.89 5.31
C HIS A 217 -36.93 -19.88 5.36
N GLU A 218 -37.11 -18.81 6.14
CA GLU A 218 -36.11 -17.77 6.48
C GLU A 218 -36.05 -16.55 5.54
N VAL A 219 -37.20 -15.88 5.41
CA VAL A 219 -37.26 -14.44 5.06
C VAL A 219 -38.02 -13.72 6.18
N ALA A 220 -37.41 -13.62 7.36
CA ALA A 220 -38.01 -12.94 8.50
C ALA A 220 -36.96 -12.48 9.52
N ASP A 221 -35.91 -11.76 9.12
CA ASP A 221 -35.03 -11.09 10.09
C ASP A 221 -34.25 -9.85 9.59
N MET A 222 -34.69 -9.21 8.49
CA MET A 222 -34.06 -7.98 7.97
C MET A 222 -34.96 -6.74 7.93
N ASP A 223 -36.08 -6.72 8.66
CA ASP A 223 -37.05 -5.59 8.63
C ASP A 223 -37.11 -4.79 9.95
N LYS A 224 -36.09 -4.89 10.81
CA LYS A 224 -36.10 -4.26 12.14
C LYS A 224 -35.03 -3.19 12.38
N SER A 225 -34.26 -2.80 11.35
CA SER A 225 -33.21 -1.79 11.47
C SER A 225 -33.44 -0.51 10.65
N MET A 226 -34.66 -0.22 10.20
CA MET A 226 -34.96 0.95 9.36
C MET A 226 -36.00 1.95 9.91
N SER A 227 -36.30 1.97 11.22
CA SER A 227 -37.32 2.87 11.78
C SER A 227 -36.83 4.10 12.56
N ASP A 228 -35.54 4.30 12.83
CA ASP A 228 -35.10 5.41 13.72
C ASP A 228 -34.13 6.41 13.07
N ILE A 229 -34.53 7.00 11.93
CA ILE A 229 -33.90 8.24 11.46
C ILE A 229 -34.99 9.29 11.24
N SER A 230 -35.28 10.06 12.29
CA SER A 230 -36.07 11.28 12.21
C SER A 230 -35.19 12.42 11.68
N ILE A 231 -35.39 12.81 10.42
CA ILE A 231 -34.77 14.01 9.83
C ILE A 231 -35.54 15.22 10.32
N VAL A 232 -34.92 16.04 11.16
CA VAL A 232 -35.44 17.37 11.55
C VAL A 232 -34.75 18.41 10.67
N GLU A 233 -35.49 18.95 9.70
CA GLU A 233 -35.06 20.11 8.92
C GLU A 233 -35.09 21.36 9.81
N LYS A 234 -33.95 22.06 9.91
CA LYS A 234 -33.92 23.45 10.39
C LYS A 234 -33.51 24.35 9.24
N GLU A 235 -34.49 25.10 8.74
CA GLU A 235 -34.30 26.23 7.84
C GLU A 235 -33.63 27.39 8.59
N GLY A 236 -32.63 28.01 7.95
CA GLY A 236 -31.98 29.24 8.39
C GLY A 236 -30.95 29.72 7.37
N PRO A 237 -30.81 31.05 7.16
CA PRO A 237 -31.03 31.64 5.84
C PRO A 237 -29.76 31.83 4.99
N GLN A 238 -29.95 31.71 3.67
CA GLN A 238 -29.01 32.19 2.65
C GLN A 238 -29.09 33.72 2.55
N GLU A 239 -27.97 34.41 2.76
CA GLU A 239 -27.78 35.78 2.26
C GLU A 239 -26.68 35.78 1.19
N SER A 240 -27.13 35.99 -0.04
CA SER A 240 -26.35 36.27 -1.23
C SER A 240 -26.21 37.78 -1.42
N SER A 241 -24.99 38.32 -1.42
CA SER A 241 -24.66 39.53 -2.20
C SER A 241 -23.18 39.90 -2.08
N ARG A 242 -22.43 39.83 -3.20
CA ARG A 242 -21.32 40.74 -3.46
C ARG A 242 -21.35 41.21 -4.92
N ASN A 243 -21.61 42.50 -5.05
CA ASN A 243 -21.67 43.29 -6.27
C ASN A 243 -20.31 43.34 -6.99
N TYR A 244 -20.35 43.19 -8.32
CA TYR A 244 -19.26 43.57 -9.22
C TYR A 244 -19.42 45.06 -9.56
N ALA A 245 -18.47 45.89 -9.15
CA ALA A 245 -18.33 47.26 -9.61
C ALA A 245 -16.84 47.53 -9.88
N GLY A 246 -16.48 47.58 -11.16
CA GLY A 246 -15.15 47.96 -11.65
C GLY A 246 -15.32 48.87 -12.84
N SER A 247 -15.44 50.16 -12.54
CA SER A 247 -15.63 51.28 -13.46
C SER A 247 -14.41 51.52 -14.36
N VAL A 248 -14.70 51.70 -15.65
CA VAL A 248 -13.81 52.29 -16.66
C VAL A 248 -13.75 53.80 -16.41
N GLY A 249 -12.54 54.38 -16.34
CA GLY A 249 -12.33 55.81 -16.20
C GLY A 249 -11.21 56.28 -17.13
N TYR A 250 -11.61 57.04 -18.15
CA TYR A 250 -10.76 57.89 -18.97
C TYR A 250 -10.26 59.09 -18.16
N GLN A 251 -8.96 59.37 -18.24
CA GLN A 251 -8.40 60.72 -18.33
C GLN A 251 -6.95 60.64 -18.79
#